data_AF-A0AAW9AXT2-F1
#
_entry.id   AF-A0AAW9AXT2-F1
#
_cell.length_a   1.000
_cell.length_b   1.000
_cell.length_c   1.000
_cell.angle_alpha   90.00
_cell.angle_beta   90.00
_cell.angle_gamma   90.00
#
_symmetry.space_group_name_H-M   'P 1'
#
loop_
_entity.id
_entity.type
_entity.pdbx_description
1 polymer ?
#
loop_
_entity_poly.entity_id
_entity_poly.type
_entity_poly.pdbx_seq_one_letter_code
_entity_poly.pdbx_strand_id
1 'polypeptide(L)'
;MEIKEKSNLQEKIVRLYLRLNGFITDGFIAHSNIHGDNLAETDVIGVRFPFHTESEREVAVCEKLQIQDGSIHVFVGEVKSHGQLLQFNDAIRSNIEVTKKVFKRIGIIPAEQVDSQAESIHGLFQHQNFTHSTPSRLGIDGTNYVVSALMFKPETNNQNRTQSYFVTGTDIFSYIWSCFRPTQPRCGCATTYDYSAWGEYEELVNYFKDPSRETHGNMRDLYNYVEEARAQAEN
;
A
#
# COMPACT_ATOMS: atom_id res chain seq x y z
N MET A 1 -14.14 -12.34 13.65
CA MET A 1 -13.04 -12.36 12.65
C MET A 1 -11.78 -12.88 13.30
N GLU A 2 -11.25 -13.95 12.72
CA GLU A 2 -9.96 -14.54 13.07
C GLU A 2 -8.79 -13.59 12.72
N ILE A 3 -7.64 -13.78 13.36
CA ILE A 3 -6.44 -12.93 13.17
C ILE A 3 -6.03 -12.87 11.68
N LYS A 4 -6.09 -14.00 10.98
CA LYS A 4 -5.75 -14.07 9.55
C LYS A 4 -6.71 -13.26 8.69
N GLU A 5 -8.00 -13.28 8.99
CA GLU A 5 -9.00 -12.49 8.26
C GLU A 5 -8.78 -10.98 8.48
N LYS A 6 -8.43 -10.58 9.71
CA LYS A 6 -8.06 -9.19 10.01
C LYS A 6 -6.84 -8.75 9.21
N SER A 7 -5.81 -9.59 9.12
CA SER A 7 -4.62 -9.32 8.30
C SER A 7 -4.97 -9.14 6.83
N ASN A 8 -5.75 -10.07 6.27
CA ASN A 8 -6.19 -10.00 4.88
C ASN A 8 -6.98 -8.70 4.60
N LEU A 9 -7.86 -8.30 5.53
CA LEU A 9 -8.62 -7.06 5.38
C LEU A 9 -7.73 -5.82 5.45
N GLN A 10 -6.69 -5.83 6.29
CA GLN A 10 -5.69 -4.76 6.37
C GLN A 10 -4.88 -4.63 5.07
N GLU A 11 -4.44 -5.74 4.48
CA GLU A 11 -3.77 -5.70 3.17
C GLU A 11 -4.71 -5.19 2.07
N LYS A 12 -5.96 -5.64 2.09
CA LYS A 12 -6.99 -5.26 1.12
C LYS A 12 -7.29 -3.76 1.14
N ILE A 13 -7.42 -3.16 2.32
CA ILE A 13 -7.64 -1.70 2.42
C ILE A 13 -6.40 -0.90 2.01
N VAL A 14 -5.20 -1.41 2.28
CA VAL A 14 -3.95 -0.81 1.78
C VAL A 14 -3.89 -0.84 0.25
N ARG A 15 -4.25 -1.98 -0.38
CA ARG A 15 -4.33 -2.09 -1.84
C ARG A 15 -5.38 -1.16 -2.44
N LEU A 16 -6.55 -1.02 -1.81
CA LEU A 16 -7.57 -0.04 -2.25
C LEU A 16 -7.03 1.39 -2.18
N TYR A 17 -6.39 1.77 -1.07
CA TYR A 17 -5.74 3.06 -0.91
C TYR A 17 -4.71 3.32 -2.01
N LEU A 18 -3.85 2.35 -2.30
CA LEU A 18 -2.83 2.46 -3.35
C LEU A 18 -3.45 2.56 -4.75
N ARG A 19 -4.46 1.75 -5.05
CA ARG A 19 -5.23 1.81 -6.31
C ARG A 19 -5.83 3.20 -6.52
N LEU A 20 -6.44 3.77 -5.49
CA LEU A 20 -6.97 5.14 -5.53
C LEU A 20 -5.88 6.22 -5.62
N ASN A 21 -4.62 5.89 -5.36
CA ASN A 21 -3.47 6.77 -5.61
C ASN A 21 -2.80 6.54 -6.98
N GLY A 22 -3.41 5.72 -7.85
CA GLY A 22 -2.93 5.46 -9.20
C GLY A 22 -1.86 4.37 -9.29
N PHE A 23 -1.66 3.58 -8.24
CA PHE A 23 -0.76 2.43 -8.28
C PHE A 23 -1.46 1.19 -8.86
N ILE A 24 -0.73 0.46 -9.69
CA ILE A 24 -1.00 -0.94 -9.96
C ILE A 24 -0.27 -1.75 -8.90
N THR A 25 -0.97 -2.63 -8.22
CA THR A 25 -0.43 -3.35 -7.06
C THR A 25 -0.63 -4.85 -7.16
N ASP A 26 0.29 -5.61 -6.60
CA ASP A 26 0.16 -7.06 -6.40
C ASP A 26 0.90 -7.50 -5.13
N GLY A 27 0.58 -8.66 -4.59
CA GLY A 27 1.43 -9.36 -3.60
C GLY A 27 2.53 -10.14 -4.31
N PHE A 28 3.61 -10.48 -3.62
CA PHE A 28 4.65 -11.32 -4.23
C PHE A 28 5.32 -12.26 -3.25
N ILE A 29 5.49 -13.51 -3.68
CA ILE A 29 6.23 -14.54 -2.96
C ILE A 29 7.52 -14.84 -3.74
N ALA A 30 8.67 -14.56 -3.13
CA ALA A 30 9.96 -14.94 -3.67
C ALA A 30 10.17 -16.44 -3.46
N HIS A 31 10.30 -17.20 -4.55
CA HIS A 31 10.45 -18.66 -4.46
C HIS A 31 11.85 -19.07 -3.99
N SER A 32 11.89 -20.08 -3.12
CA SER A 32 13.12 -20.80 -2.74
C SER A 32 13.48 -21.83 -3.81
N ASN A 33 14.76 -22.22 -3.85
CA ASN A 33 15.19 -23.39 -4.62
C ASN A 33 14.93 -24.70 -3.85
N ILE A 34 14.48 -24.61 -2.60
CA ILE A 34 14.11 -25.74 -1.75
C ILE A 34 12.61 -25.99 -1.92
N HIS A 35 12.24 -27.23 -2.22
CA HIS A 35 10.84 -27.61 -2.44
C HIS A 35 10.01 -27.40 -1.15
N GLY A 36 8.85 -26.75 -1.29
CA GLY A 36 7.91 -26.49 -0.19
C GLY A 36 8.23 -25.25 0.64
N ASP A 37 9.29 -24.50 0.31
CA ASP A 37 9.75 -23.35 1.06
C ASP A 37 9.63 -22.05 0.25
N ASN A 38 9.28 -20.94 0.91
CA ASN A 38 9.35 -19.61 0.32
C ASN A 38 10.56 -18.85 0.88
N LEU A 39 11.21 -18.07 0.03
CA LEU A 39 12.38 -17.31 0.44
C LEU A 39 11.98 -16.03 1.17
N ALA A 40 10.94 -15.36 0.69
CA ALA A 40 10.34 -14.19 1.30
C ALA A 40 8.94 -13.96 0.74
N GLU A 41 8.16 -13.14 1.43
CA GLU A 41 6.88 -12.62 0.98
C GLU A 41 6.91 -11.10 1.11
N THR A 42 6.25 -10.41 0.18
CA THR A 42 5.97 -8.98 0.25
C THR A 42 4.46 -8.80 0.13
N ASP A 43 3.87 -8.13 1.13
CA ASP A 43 2.42 -7.93 1.17
C ASP A 43 1.91 -7.11 -0.02
N VAL A 44 2.74 -6.16 -0.48
CA VAL A 44 2.43 -5.36 -1.65
C VAL A 44 3.68 -4.88 -2.39
N ILE A 45 3.64 -5.00 -3.71
CA ILE A 45 4.49 -4.28 -4.66
C ILE A 45 3.58 -3.31 -5.39
N GLY A 46 4.03 -2.08 -5.62
CA GLY A 46 3.27 -1.10 -6.39
C GLY A 46 4.10 -0.39 -7.43
N VAL A 47 3.49 -0.15 -8.59
CA VAL A 47 4.07 0.66 -9.66
C VAL A 47 3.10 1.78 -10.04
N ARG A 48 3.63 3.00 -10.18
CA ARG A 48 2.87 4.15 -10.68
C ARG A 48 3.67 4.89 -11.74
N PHE A 49 3.02 5.14 -12.87
CA PHE A 49 3.62 5.78 -14.03
C PHE A 49 3.55 7.32 -13.94
N PRO A 50 4.48 8.04 -14.57
CA PRO A 50 4.62 9.49 -14.43
C PRO A 50 3.42 10.29 -14.94
N PHE A 51 2.70 9.76 -15.92
CA PHE A 51 1.55 10.41 -16.54
C PHE A 51 0.21 9.80 -16.11
N HIS A 52 0.16 9.13 -14.94
CA HIS A 52 -1.10 8.65 -14.39
C HIS A 52 -2.03 9.85 -14.14
N THR A 53 -3.21 9.85 -14.74
CA THR A 53 -4.21 10.89 -14.54
C THR A 53 -5.60 10.34 -14.81
N GLU A 54 -6.57 10.86 -14.08
CA GLU A 54 -8.01 10.64 -14.25
C GLU A 54 -8.70 11.91 -13.75
N SER A 55 -8.78 12.92 -14.62
CA SER A 55 -9.17 14.29 -14.27
C SER A 55 -10.53 14.39 -13.59
N GLU A 56 -11.44 13.50 -13.97
CA GLU A 56 -12.81 13.41 -13.47
C GLU A 56 -12.83 13.16 -11.96
N ARG A 57 -11.79 12.54 -11.40
CA ARG A 57 -11.72 12.25 -9.97
C ARG A 57 -11.60 13.48 -9.10
N GLU A 58 -11.11 14.61 -9.61
CA GLU A 58 -10.98 15.88 -8.89
C GLU A 58 -10.30 15.74 -7.49
N VAL A 59 -9.50 14.68 -7.30
CA VAL A 59 -8.79 14.36 -6.05
C VAL A 59 -7.33 14.13 -6.40
N ALA A 60 -6.46 14.94 -5.80
CA ALA A 60 -5.01 14.79 -5.94
C ALA A 60 -4.53 13.54 -5.19
N VAL A 61 -3.39 13.01 -5.63
CA VAL A 61 -2.70 11.92 -4.92
C VAL A 61 -2.36 12.37 -3.50
N CYS A 62 -2.49 11.45 -2.56
CA CYS A 62 -2.08 11.62 -1.17
C CYS A 62 -0.64 12.15 -1.08
N GLU A 63 -0.45 13.23 -0.31
CA GLU A 63 0.84 13.90 -0.10
C GLU A 63 1.94 12.92 0.35
N LYS A 64 1.58 11.95 1.18
CA LYS A 64 2.46 10.89 1.69
C LYS A 64 3.08 10.05 0.56
N LEU A 65 2.39 9.90 -0.57
CA LEU A 65 2.83 9.11 -1.72
C LEU A 65 3.35 9.98 -2.87
N GLN A 66 3.42 11.30 -2.74
CA GLN A 66 3.89 12.19 -3.81
C GLN A 66 5.36 11.92 -4.14
N ILE A 67 5.68 11.76 -5.43
CA ILE A 67 7.06 11.63 -5.93
C ILE A 67 7.40 12.81 -6.83
N GLN A 68 8.67 12.90 -7.22
CA GLN A 68 9.11 13.85 -8.24
C GLN A 68 8.40 13.59 -9.58
N ASP A 69 8.02 14.68 -10.24
CA ASP A 69 7.39 14.65 -11.57
C ASP A 69 8.27 13.93 -12.61
N GLY A 70 7.62 13.20 -13.51
CA GLY A 70 8.30 12.52 -14.63
C GLY A 70 8.92 11.15 -14.31
N SER A 71 8.92 10.74 -13.03
CA SER A 71 9.48 9.45 -12.60
C SER A 71 8.44 8.32 -12.57
N ILE A 72 8.88 7.09 -12.83
CA ILE A 72 8.10 5.88 -12.53
C ILE A 72 8.41 5.48 -11.09
N HIS A 73 7.39 5.43 -10.25
CA HIS A 73 7.52 5.01 -8.86
C HIS A 73 7.36 3.49 -8.77
N VAL A 74 8.35 2.82 -8.21
CA VAL A 74 8.29 1.41 -7.83
C VAL A 74 8.47 1.34 -6.33
N PHE A 75 7.63 0.58 -5.64
CA PHE A 75 7.86 0.34 -4.22
C PHE A 75 7.59 -1.10 -3.82
N VAL A 76 8.24 -1.50 -2.75
CA VAL A 76 7.96 -2.72 -2.00
C VAL A 76 7.43 -2.30 -0.64
N GLY A 77 6.28 -2.86 -0.26
CA GLY A 77 5.52 -2.48 0.91
C GLY A 77 5.22 -3.65 1.83
N GLU A 78 5.13 -3.33 3.12
CA GLU A 78 4.80 -4.27 4.18
C GLU A 78 3.71 -3.67 5.07
N VAL A 79 2.69 -4.47 5.39
CA VAL A 79 1.55 -4.11 6.23
C VAL A 79 1.73 -4.71 7.62
N LYS A 80 1.92 -3.86 8.61
CA LYS A 80 2.12 -4.29 10.01
C LYS A 80 0.86 -4.12 10.83
N SER A 81 0.52 -5.17 11.54
CA SER A 81 -0.68 -5.27 12.37
C SER A 81 -0.34 -5.67 13.82
N HIS A 82 -1.30 -5.58 14.74
CA HIS A 82 -1.24 -6.22 16.06
C HIS A 82 0.02 -5.90 16.89
N GLY A 83 0.47 -4.63 16.88
CA GLY A 83 1.64 -4.21 17.66
C GLY A 83 2.98 -4.75 17.15
N GLN A 84 3.01 -5.38 15.98
CA GLN A 84 4.25 -5.79 15.33
C GLN A 84 5.22 -4.63 15.20
N LEU A 85 6.52 -4.96 15.31
CA LEU A 85 7.59 -4.02 15.06
C LEU A 85 7.43 -3.46 13.65
N LEU A 86 7.61 -2.14 13.55
CA LEU A 86 7.60 -1.46 12.28
C LEU A 86 8.92 -1.82 11.59
N GLN A 87 9.08 -3.02 11.02
CA GLN A 87 10.28 -3.49 10.29
C GLN A 87 9.89 -4.41 9.14
N PHE A 88 10.59 -4.35 8.01
CA PHE A 88 10.42 -5.35 6.94
C PHE A 88 10.77 -6.74 7.46
N ASN A 89 10.19 -7.77 6.82
CA ASN A 89 10.51 -9.14 7.16
C ASN A 89 12.02 -9.41 7.06
N ASP A 90 12.50 -10.33 7.90
CA ASP A 90 13.94 -10.56 8.06
C ASP A 90 14.61 -11.02 6.78
N ALA A 91 13.91 -11.76 5.92
CA ALA A 91 14.46 -12.22 4.65
C ALA A 91 14.82 -11.04 3.74
N ILE A 92 13.94 -10.04 3.59
CA ILE A 92 14.23 -8.85 2.78
C ILE A 92 15.29 -7.98 3.44
N ARG A 93 15.28 -7.87 4.77
CA ARG A 93 16.17 -6.97 5.53
C ARG A 93 17.61 -7.49 5.65
N SER A 94 17.78 -8.80 5.75
CA SER A 94 19.09 -9.42 6.03
C SER A 94 19.74 -10.06 4.81
N ASN A 95 18.99 -10.26 3.71
CA ASN A 95 19.49 -10.98 2.55
C ASN A 95 19.31 -10.18 1.26
N ILE A 96 20.41 -9.61 0.77
CA ILE A 96 20.49 -8.85 -0.47
C ILE A 96 20.02 -9.65 -1.70
N GLU A 97 20.22 -10.97 -1.73
CA GLU A 97 19.78 -11.81 -2.85
C GLU A 97 18.25 -11.91 -2.94
N VAL A 98 17.54 -11.81 -1.82
CA VAL A 98 16.08 -11.70 -1.80
C VAL A 98 15.65 -10.41 -2.48
N THR A 99 16.28 -9.29 -2.10
CA THR A 99 15.99 -7.98 -2.68
C THR A 99 16.23 -8.00 -4.19
N LYS A 100 17.37 -8.54 -4.65
CA LYS A 100 17.68 -8.69 -6.07
C LYS A 100 16.63 -9.53 -6.80
N LYS A 101 16.20 -10.65 -6.23
CA LYS A 101 15.13 -11.49 -6.81
C LYS A 101 13.81 -10.74 -6.95
N VAL A 102 13.41 -9.97 -5.93
CA VAL A 102 12.20 -9.14 -5.97
C VAL A 102 12.29 -8.14 -7.12
N PHE A 103 13.35 -7.34 -7.20
CA PHE A 103 13.46 -6.30 -8.24
C PHE A 103 13.65 -6.87 -9.65
N LYS A 104 14.39 -7.98 -9.81
CA LYS A 104 14.46 -8.71 -11.09
C LYS A 104 13.10 -9.27 -11.51
N ARG A 105 12.27 -9.70 -10.55
CA ARG A 105 10.92 -10.18 -10.84
C ARG A 105 9.96 -9.06 -11.22
N ILE A 106 10.05 -7.90 -10.57
CA ILE A 106 9.31 -6.69 -10.98
C ILE A 106 9.65 -6.36 -12.44
N GLY A 107 10.92 -6.53 -12.83
CA GLY A 107 11.33 -6.53 -14.23
C GLY A 107 11.37 -5.15 -14.89
N ILE A 108 11.22 -4.09 -14.11
CA ILE A 108 11.28 -2.71 -14.62
C ILE A 108 12.71 -2.17 -14.72
N ILE A 109 13.60 -2.64 -13.84
CA ILE A 109 15.02 -2.29 -13.82
C ILE A 109 15.80 -3.42 -14.53
N PRO A 110 16.68 -3.12 -15.51
CA PRO A 110 17.57 -4.11 -16.12
C PRO A 110 18.35 -4.92 -15.09
N ALA A 111 18.52 -6.22 -15.33
CA ALA A 111 19.09 -7.13 -14.35
C ALA A 111 20.52 -6.72 -13.93
N GLU A 112 21.34 -6.24 -14.86
CA GLU A 112 22.68 -5.71 -14.56
C GLU A 112 22.65 -4.47 -13.67
N GLN A 113 21.65 -3.60 -13.82
CA GLN A 113 21.49 -2.41 -12.97
C GLN A 113 20.98 -2.79 -11.58
N VAL A 114 20.10 -3.79 -11.48
CA VAL A 114 19.70 -4.34 -10.17
C VAL A 114 20.93 -4.90 -9.45
N ASP A 115 21.80 -5.62 -10.16
CA ASP A 115 23.01 -6.18 -9.57
C ASP A 115 24.02 -5.09 -9.17
N SER A 116 24.22 -4.06 -10.00
CA SER A 116 25.17 -2.98 -9.71
C SER A 116 24.70 -2.03 -8.60
N GLN A 117 23.39 -1.89 -8.40
CA GLN A 117 22.80 -1.02 -7.36
C GLN A 117 22.19 -1.81 -6.20
N ALA A 118 22.47 -3.11 -6.10
CA ALA A 118 21.84 -4.01 -5.14
C ALA A 118 22.02 -3.54 -3.70
N GLU A 119 23.20 -3.04 -3.32
CA GLU A 119 23.47 -2.55 -1.97
C GLU A 119 22.65 -1.31 -1.63
N SER A 120 22.55 -0.35 -2.56
CA SER A 120 21.74 0.86 -2.39
C SER A 120 20.27 0.53 -2.29
N ILE A 121 19.77 -0.36 -3.14
CA ILE A 121 18.37 -0.83 -3.11
C ILE A 121 18.10 -1.56 -1.79
N HIS A 122 18.99 -2.47 -1.38
CA HIS A 122 18.85 -3.22 -0.14
C HIS A 122 18.91 -2.33 1.10
N GLY A 123 19.72 -1.27 1.06
CA GLY A 123 19.82 -0.26 2.11
C GLY A 123 18.48 0.39 2.46
N LEU A 124 17.54 0.48 1.51
CA LEU A 124 16.18 0.99 1.74
C LEU A 124 15.39 0.17 2.78
N PHE A 125 15.68 -1.12 2.90
CA PHE A 125 14.99 -2.05 3.82
C PHE A 125 15.69 -2.19 5.17
N GLN A 126 16.97 -1.80 5.24
CA GLN A 126 17.79 -1.89 6.44
C GLN A 126 17.66 -0.66 7.35
N HIS A 127 17.51 0.53 6.75
CA HIS A 127 17.65 1.79 7.47
C HIS A 127 16.31 2.29 7.98
N GLN A 128 16.14 2.17 9.30
CA GLN A 128 15.09 2.85 10.06
C GLN A 128 15.69 3.98 10.86
N ASN A 129 16.19 4.99 10.15
CA ASN A 129 16.52 6.24 10.81
C ASN A 129 15.21 6.83 11.38
N PHE A 130 15.18 6.93 12.71
CA PHE A 130 14.02 7.23 13.56
C PHE A 130 13.47 8.66 13.43
N THR A 131 13.74 9.35 12.33
CA THR A 131 13.55 10.81 12.22
C THR A 131 13.03 11.30 10.87
N HIS A 132 12.72 10.43 9.92
CA HIS A 132 12.26 10.88 8.60
C HIS A 132 10.74 11.13 8.58
N SER A 133 10.35 12.35 8.17
CA SER A 133 8.97 12.72 7.83
C SER A 133 8.55 12.20 6.45
N THR A 134 9.46 11.59 5.71
CA THR A 134 9.28 11.10 4.33
C THR A 134 9.82 9.68 4.16
N PRO A 135 9.29 8.90 3.22
CA PRO A 135 9.81 7.55 2.96
C PRO A 135 11.20 7.61 2.32
N SER A 136 12.04 6.61 2.60
CA SER A 136 13.32 6.41 1.94
C SER A 136 13.12 6.15 0.45
N ARG A 137 13.86 6.86 -0.41
CA ARG A 137 13.76 6.79 -1.86
C ARG A 137 15.15 6.70 -2.49
N LEU A 138 15.25 5.97 -3.58
CA LEU A 138 16.45 5.82 -4.38
C LEU A 138 16.10 6.04 -5.86
N GLY A 139 16.76 7.01 -6.49
CA GLY A 139 16.74 7.10 -7.96
C GLY A 139 17.65 6.02 -8.55
N ILE A 140 17.24 5.40 -9.64
CA ILE A 140 18.03 4.36 -10.32
C ILE A 140 18.83 5.02 -11.44
N ASP A 141 20.15 4.88 -11.38
CA ASP A 141 21.08 5.56 -12.29
C ASP A 141 20.77 5.30 -13.76
N GLY A 142 20.76 6.38 -14.55
CA GLY A 142 20.51 6.33 -15.99
C GLY A 142 19.06 6.04 -16.38
N THR A 143 18.12 6.08 -15.43
CA THR A 143 16.68 5.86 -15.66
C THR A 143 15.84 6.97 -15.04
N ASN A 144 14.54 6.98 -15.31
CA ASN A 144 13.56 7.79 -14.58
C ASN A 144 12.85 7.02 -13.46
N TYR A 145 13.46 5.94 -12.96
CA TYR A 145 12.84 5.11 -11.93
C TYR A 145 13.21 5.61 -10.53
N VAL A 146 12.22 5.62 -9.65
CA VAL A 146 12.42 5.85 -8.21
C VAL A 146 11.91 4.62 -7.48
N VAL A 147 12.79 4.02 -6.68
CA VAL A 147 12.49 2.89 -5.81
C VAL A 147 12.30 3.37 -4.38
N SER A 148 11.32 2.83 -3.67
CA SER A 148 11.15 3.08 -2.23
C SER A 148 10.71 1.85 -1.47
N ALA A 149 10.98 1.84 -0.17
CA ALA A 149 10.42 0.89 0.77
C ALA A 149 9.33 1.59 1.60
N LEU A 150 8.10 1.06 1.60
CA LEU A 150 6.96 1.64 2.30
C LEU A 150 6.46 0.71 3.40
N MET A 151 6.06 1.29 4.53
CA MET A 151 5.42 0.55 5.61
C MET A 151 4.05 1.11 5.88
N PHE A 152 3.09 0.22 6.14
CA PHE A 152 1.71 0.57 6.45
C PHE A 152 1.37 0.05 7.85
N LYS A 153 0.69 0.86 8.66
CA LYS A 153 0.09 0.41 9.93
C LYS A 153 -1.37 0.88 10.00
N PRO A 154 -2.31 0.16 9.35
CA PRO A 154 -3.71 0.57 9.27
C PRO A 154 -4.38 0.73 10.64
N GLU A 155 -3.93 0.00 11.67
CA GLU A 155 -4.48 0.08 13.03
C GLU A 155 -3.93 1.25 13.86
N THR A 156 -2.90 1.95 13.36
CA THR A 156 -2.27 3.07 14.06
C THR A 156 -2.70 4.38 13.44
N ASN A 157 -3.33 5.27 14.21
CA ASN A 157 -3.90 6.52 13.69
C ASN A 157 -2.93 7.71 13.64
N ASN A 158 -1.81 7.64 14.37
CA ASN A 158 -0.85 8.73 14.47
C ASN A 158 0.58 8.18 14.45
N GLN A 159 1.49 8.95 13.85
CA GLN A 159 2.91 8.67 13.88
C GLN A 159 3.58 9.53 14.97
N ASN A 160 4.36 8.89 15.84
CA ASN A 160 5.18 9.63 16.80
C ASN A 160 6.45 10.17 16.11
N ARG A 161 6.95 11.34 16.55
CA ARG A 161 8.13 12.00 15.95
C ARG A 161 9.42 11.17 15.99
N THR A 162 9.47 10.17 16.86
CA THR A 162 10.63 9.28 17.07
C THR A 162 10.50 7.96 16.31
N GLN A 163 9.42 7.76 15.55
CA GLN A 163 9.21 6.56 14.77
C GLN A 163 9.66 6.78 13.33
N SER A 164 10.18 5.73 12.70
CA SER A 164 10.40 5.71 11.25
C SER A 164 9.10 6.02 10.50
N TYR A 165 9.25 6.51 9.28
CA TYR A 165 8.11 6.82 8.43
C TYR A 165 7.24 5.60 8.13
N PHE A 166 5.92 5.75 8.27
CA PHE A 166 4.93 4.78 7.82
C PHE A 166 3.61 5.49 7.48
N VAL A 167 2.77 4.83 6.68
CA VAL A 167 1.42 5.28 6.36
C VAL A 167 0.45 4.78 7.44
N THR A 168 -0.25 5.70 8.08
CA THR A 168 -1.16 5.44 9.20
C THR A 168 -2.55 5.02 8.71
N GLY A 169 -3.35 4.45 9.61
CA GLY A 169 -4.79 4.25 9.40
C GLY A 169 -5.51 5.54 9.03
N THR A 170 -5.20 6.65 9.71
CA THR A 170 -5.80 7.96 9.38
C THR A 170 -5.48 8.38 7.95
N ASP A 171 -4.23 8.24 7.51
CA ASP A 171 -3.83 8.57 6.12
C ASP A 171 -4.64 7.73 5.11
N ILE A 172 -4.80 6.44 5.37
CA ILE A 172 -5.51 5.48 4.50
C ILE A 172 -7.01 5.82 4.45
N PHE A 173 -7.66 5.86 5.61
CA PHE A 173 -9.12 6.00 5.71
C PHE A 173 -9.60 7.38 5.27
N SER A 174 -8.90 8.44 5.67
CA SER A 174 -9.28 9.81 5.28
C SER A 174 -9.16 10.03 3.76
N TYR A 175 -8.14 9.45 3.13
CA TYR A 175 -7.95 9.54 1.69
C TYR A 175 -9.00 8.73 0.91
N ILE A 176 -9.28 7.48 1.32
CA ILE A 176 -10.33 6.69 0.66
C ILE A 176 -11.69 7.38 0.81
N TRP A 177 -11.98 7.93 1.99
CA TRP A 177 -13.21 8.67 2.25
C TRP A 177 -13.35 9.89 1.33
N SER A 178 -12.32 10.73 1.20
CA SER A 178 -12.39 11.89 0.31
C SER A 178 -12.54 11.50 -1.17
N CYS A 179 -12.03 10.32 -1.56
CA CYS A 179 -12.23 9.78 -2.89
C CYS A 179 -13.69 9.40 -3.16
N PHE A 180 -14.40 8.81 -2.20
CA PHE A 180 -15.77 8.34 -2.39
C PHE A 180 -16.85 9.33 -1.95
N ARG A 181 -16.50 10.29 -1.09
CA ARG A 181 -17.41 11.28 -0.51
C ARG A 181 -16.86 12.69 -0.70
N PRO A 182 -16.86 13.20 -1.93
CA PRO A 182 -16.42 14.56 -2.17
C PRO A 182 -17.38 15.55 -1.49
N THR A 183 -16.85 16.66 -0.97
CA THR A 183 -17.64 17.71 -0.29
C THR A 183 -18.62 18.41 -1.24
N GLN A 184 -18.32 18.41 -2.53
CA GLN A 184 -19.20 18.86 -3.60
C GLN A 184 -19.34 17.76 -4.64
N PRO A 185 -20.51 17.61 -5.28
CA PRO A 185 -20.65 16.71 -6.43
C PRO A 185 -19.62 17.07 -7.52
N ARG A 186 -18.91 16.06 -8.02
CA ARG A 186 -17.95 16.25 -9.11
C ARG A 186 -18.70 16.44 -10.42
N CYS A 187 -18.23 17.34 -11.27
CA CYS A 187 -18.91 17.64 -12.53
C CYS A 187 -18.76 16.50 -13.55
N GLY A 188 -17.63 15.77 -13.50
CA GLY A 188 -17.28 14.74 -14.50
C GLY A 188 -17.29 13.29 -14.00
N CYS A 189 -17.48 13.04 -12.70
CA CYS A 189 -17.38 11.70 -12.11
C CYS A 189 -18.67 11.29 -11.42
N ALA A 190 -19.37 10.33 -12.01
CA ALA A 190 -20.46 9.64 -11.35
C ALA A 190 -19.89 8.76 -10.22
N THR A 191 -20.23 9.08 -8.97
CA THR A 191 -19.86 8.26 -7.81
C THR A 191 -20.88 7.14 -7.54
N THR A 192 -22.00 7.14 -8.26
CA THR A 192 -23.10 6.16 -8.17
C THR A 192 -23.13 5.29 -9.42
N TYR A 193 -22.60 4.08 -9.30
CA TYR A 193 -22.67 3.00 -10.28
C TYR A 193 -22.62 1.65 -9.54
N ASP A 194 -22.88 0.55 -10.23
CA ASP A 194 -22.90 -0.79 -9.63
C ASP A 194 -21.59 -1.10 -8.88
N TYR A 195 -21.70 -1.39 -7.59
CA TYR A 195 -20.55 -1.64 -6.72
C TYR A 195 -19.87 -2.98 -7.00
N SER A 196 -20.55 -3.92 -7.67
CA SER A 196 -19.98 -5.20 -8.09
C SER A 196 -18.75 -5.02 -9.01
N ALA A 197 -18.66 -3.89 -9.72
CA ALA A 197 -17.51 -3.52 -10.56
C ALA A 197 -16.20 -3.36 -9.77
N TRP A 198 -16.28 -3.21 -8.44
CA TRP A 198 -15.11 -3.17 -7.57
C TRP A 198 -14.54 -4.55 -7.24
N GLY A 199 -15.25 -5.64 -7.59
CA GLY A 199 -14.82 -7.01 -7.42
C GLY A 199 -14.49 -7.30 -5.95
N GLU A 200 -13.25 -7.72 -5.68
CA GLU A 200 -12.83 -7.98 -4.30
C GLU A 200 -13.05 -6.78 -3.37
N TYR A 201 -12.94 -5.54 -3.85
CA TYR A 201 -13.03 -4.33 -3.01
C TYR A 201 -14.46 -3.91 -2.65
N GLU A 202 -15.49 -4.59 -3.16
CA GLU A 202 -16.90 -4.19 -3.00
C GLU A 202 -17.29 -3.92 -1.54
N GLU A 203 -16.96 -4.82 -0.61
CA GLU A 203 -17.24 -4.68 0.82
C GLU A 203 -16.62 -3.41 1.44
N LEU A 204 -15.38 -3.07 1.03
CA LEU A 204 -14.73 -1.84 1.48
C LEU A 204 -15.42 -0.61 0.91
N VAL A 205 -15.80 -0.64 -0.37
CA VAL A 205 -16.50 0.47 -1.02
C VAL A 205 -17.86 0.70 -0.37
N ASN A 206 -18.58 -0.37 -0.03
CA ASN A 206 -19.83 -0.31 0.72
C ASN A 206 -19.64 0.37 2.08
N TYR A 207 -18.60 -0.02 2.82
CA TYR A 207 -18.24 0.64 4.08
C TYR A 207 -18.04 2.16 3.91
N PHE A 208 -17.25 2.60 2.91
CA PHE A 208 -16.96 4.03 2.74
C PHE A 208 -18.12 4.84 2.12
N LYS A 209 -19.02 4.20 1.39
CA LYS A 209 -20.17 4.87 0.75
C LYS A 209 -21.44 4.85 1.61
N ASP A 210 -21.50 4.04 2.66
CA ASP A 210 -22.66 3.90 3.56
C ASP A 210 -23.24 5.26 4.01
N PRO A 211 -24.46 5.63 3.55
CA PRO A 211 -25.07 6.94 3.81
C PRO A 211 -25.25 7.24 5.31
N SER A 212 -25.32 6.22 6.17
CA SER A 212 -25.48 6.39 7.62
C SER A 212 -24.20 6.86 8.32
N ARG A 213 -23.03 6.74 7.67
CA ARG A 213 -21.75 7.14 8.26
C ARG A 213 -21.50 8.62 8.10
N GLU A 214 -21.04 9.25 9.18
CA GLU A 214 -20.65 10.67 9.19
C GLU A 214 -19.13 10.87 9.05
N THR A 215 -18.33 9.86 9.38
CA THR A 215 -16.86 9.93 9.36
C THR A 215 -16.26 8.69 8.69
N HIS A 216 -14.99 8.79 8.30
CA HIS A 216 -14.25 7.68 7.71
C HIS A 216 -14.05 6.49 8.66
N GLY A 217 -14.16 6.69 9.98
CA GLY A 217 -13.91 5.66 10.99
C GLY A 217 -12.46 5.16 10.98
N ASN A 218 -12.23 3.94 11.44
CA ASN A 218 -10.92 3.30 11.54
C ASN A 218 -11.02 1.78 11.35
N MET A 219 -9.90 1.05 11.48
CA MET A 219 -9.88 -0.41 11.32
C MET A 219 -10.86 -1.15 12.23
N ARG A 220 -11.08 -0.69 13.47
CA ARG A 220 -12.04 -1.31 14.39
C ARG A 220 -13.47 -1.19 13.86
N ASP A 221 -13.83 -0.02 13.36
CA ASP A 221 -15.16 0.23 12.79
C ASP A 221 -15.39 -0.61 11.53
N LEU A 222 -14.33 -0.79 10.72
CA LEU A 222 -14.36 -1.64 9.54
C LEU A 222 -14.51 -3.12 9.91
N TYR A 223 -13.79 -3.63 10.92
CA TYR A 223 -13.96 -5.01 11.38
C TYR A 223 -15.39 -5.28 11.84
N ASN A 224 -15.96 -4.39 12.65
CA ASN A 224 -17.33 -4.53 13.13
C ASN A 224 -18.33 -4.56 11.96
N TYR A 225 -18.16 -3.65 10.98
CA TYR A 225 -19.01 -3.60 9.80
C TYR A 225 -19.02 -4.91 9.01
N VAL A 226 -17.84 -5.50 8.80
CA VAL A 226 -17.70 -6.78 8.09
C VAL A 226 -18.33 -7.93 8.87
N GLU A 227 -18.14 -7.98 10.19
CA GLU A 227 -18.76 -9.00 11.05
C GLU A 227 -20.29 -8.90 11.05
N GLU A 228 -20.84 -7.69 11.14
CA GLU A 228 -22.28 -7.43 11.10
C GLU A 228 -22.90 -7.83 9.77
N ALA A 229 -22.26 -7.46 8.64
CA ALA A 229 -22.74 -7.81 7.30
C ALA A 229 -22.77 -9.34 7.08
N ARG A 230 -21.77 -10.06 7.58
CA ARG A 230 -21.74 -11.53 7.51
C ARG A 230 -22.83 -12.17 8.35
N ALA A 231 -23.03 -11.70 9.58
CA ALA A 231 -24.09 -12.20 10.45
C ALA A 231 -25.49 -11.98 9.85
N GLN A 232 -25.69 -10.91 9.09
CA GLN A 232 -26.96 -10.67 8.37
C GLN A 232 -27.15 -11.59 7.16
N ALA A 233 -26.08 -11.98 6.47
CA ALA A 233 -26.16 -12.88 5.32
C ALA A 233 -26.40 -14.35 5.69
N GLU A 234 -26.10 -14.73 6.93
CA GLU A 234 -26.32 -16.09 7.47
C GLU A 234 -27.73 -16.32 8.03
N ASN A 235 -28.53 -15.25 8.20
CA ASN A 235 -29.91 -15.29 8.69
C ASN A 235 -30.93 -15.17 7.55
#